data_AF-A0A061GPU3-F1
#
_entry.id   AF-A0A061GPU3-F1
#
_cell.length_a   1.000
_cell.length_b   1.000
_cell.length_c   1.000
_cell.angle_alpha   90.00
_cell.angle_beta   90.00
_cell.angle_gamma   90.00
#
_symmetry.space_group_name_H-M   'P 1'
#
loop_
_entity.id
_entity.type
_entity.pdbx_description
1 polymer ?
#
loop_
_entity_poly.entity_id
_entity_poly.type
_entity_poly.pdbx_seq_one_letter_code
_entity_poly.pdbx_strand_id
1 'polypeptide(L)'
;MASKRFLYSIIFQCFLYAIVFLLIHRPQTSINETNTSQHVSTESDGLSWDQLYSNFKPRPDSPKVVIQVDKITKALWRTGFKLMALILDRNLPSLIPYADSDSGFRTRNDGIYEKNNNTITLYNGSKITIFAPPDEAISFKEWERTRYHYQIVAMKVDSGDFSDCLRLPSFSRHGGTGMLMADYADEIPMINLVRITHWNIYNDGNVIVHGVEENFNPLVALDMLFFTCKRG
;
A
#
# COMPACT_ATOMS: atom_id res chain seq x y z
N MET A 1 -18.34 -35.28 41.48
CA MET A 1 -17.45 -35.15 40.29
C MET A 1 -18.17 -35.23 38.92
N ALA A 2 -19.50 -35.31 38.85
CA ALA A 2 -20.24 -35.42 37.57
C ALA A 2 -20.55 -34.08 36.86
N SER A 3 -20.47 -32.94 37.56
CA SER A 3 -20.89 -31.63 37.05
C SER A 3 -19.95 -31.02 35.98
N LYS A 4 -18.64 -31.29 36.05
CA LYS A 4 -17.68 -30.70 35.09
C LYS A 4 -17.80 -31.31 33.69
N ARG A 5 -18.09 -32.61 33.57
CA ARG A 5 -18.22 -33.29 32.26
C ARG A 5 -19.46 -32.83 31.48
N PHE A 6 -20.52 -32.44 32.19
CA PHE A 6 -21.75 -31.95 31.57
C PHE A 6 -21.54 -30.55 30.94
N LEU A 7 -20.78 -29.68 31.61
CA LEU A 7 -20.49 -28.33 31.10
C LEU A 7 -19.64 -28.35 29.82
N TYR A 8 -18.62 -29.22 29.76
CA TYR A 8 -17.78 -29.38 28.57
C TYR A 8 -18.57 -29.91 27.37
N SER A 9 -19.53 -30.81 27.60
CA SER A 9 -20.39 -31.33 26.54
C SER A 9 -21.24 -30.24 25.89
N ILE A 10 -21.81 -29.34 26.69
CA ILE A 10 -22.66 -28.24 26.19
C ILE A 10 -21.82 -27.23 25.40
N ILE A 11 -20.65 -26.84 25.93
CA ILE A 11 -19.77 -25.88 25.27
C ILE A 11 -19.27 -26.44 23.92
N PHE A 12 -18.89 -27.72 23.89
CA PHE A 12 -18.46 -28.37 22.64
C PHE A 12 -19.60 -28.44 21.61
N GLN A 13 -20.82 -28.74 22.04
CA GLN A 13 -22.00 -28.75 21.16
C GLN A 13 -22.28 -27.38 20.56
N CYS A 14 -22.20 -26.31 21.36
CA CYS A 14 -22.38 -24.93 20.89
C CYS A 14 -21.28 -24.51 19.90
N PHE A 15 -20.03 -24.89 20.16
CA PHE A 15 -18.90 -24.58 19.27
C PHE A 15 -19.03 -25.30 17.93
N LEU A 16 -19.45 -26.57 17.95
CA LEU A 16 -19.69 -27.34 16.73
C LEU A 16 -20.84 -26.75 15.90
N TYR A 17 -21.92 -26.31 16.55
CA TYR A 17 -23.04 -25.63 15.87
C TYR A 17 -22.62 -24.29 15.25
N ALA A 18 -21.75 -23.51 15.92
CA ALA A 18 -21.24 -22.25 15.37
C ALA A 18 -20.38 -22.47 14.12
N ILE A 19 -19.52 -23.50 14.12
CA ILE A 19 -18.71 -23.86 12.95
C ILE A 19 -19.62 -24.32 11.79
N VAL A 20 -20.59 -25.19 12.05
CA VAL A 20 -21.53 -25.66 11.02
C VAL A 20 -22.36 -24.51 10.46
N PHE A 21 -22.80 -23.58 11.31
CA PHE A 21 -23.53 -22.38 10.87
C PHE A 21 -22.66 -21.46 9.99
N LEU A 22 -21.38 -21.27 10.33
CA LEU A 22 -20.44 -20.50 9.51
C LEU A 22 -20.11 -21.19 8.17
N LEU A 23 -20.12 -22.52 8.11
CA LEU A 23 -19.90 -23.28 6.89
C LEU A 23 -21.13 -23.29 5.97
N ILE A 24 -22.34 -23.30 6.52
CA ILE A 24 -23.60 -23.34 5.75
C ILE A 24 -24.04 -21.93 5.31
N HIS A 25 -23.71 -20.87 6.07
CA HIS A 25 -24.10 -19.49 5.76
C HIS A 25 -22.97 -18.65 5.16
N ARG A 26 -22.05 -19.27 4.42
CA ARG A 26 -21.18 -18.51 3.51
C ARG A 26 -22.07 -17.67 2.58
N PRO A 27 -21.93 -16.33 2.55
CA PRO A 27 -22.65 -15.51 1.58
C PRO A 27 -22.26 -15.98 0.19
N GLN A 28 -23.23 -16.45 -0.60
CA GLN A 28 -23.02 -16.60 -2.03
C GLN A 28 -22.92 -15.20 -2.62
N THR A 29 -21.70 -14.75 -2.88
CA THR A 29 -21.49 -13.67 -3.85
C THR A 29 -21.87 -14.22 -5.21
N SER A 30 -22.97 -13.71 -5.75
CA SER A 30 -23.52 -14.07 -7.04
C SER A 30 -22.47 -13.89 -8.13
N ILE A 31 -22.16 -14.98 -8.84
CA ILE A 31 -21.53 -14.95 -10.15
C ILE A 31 -22.58 -14.43 -11.12
N ASN A 32 -22.41 -13.22 -11.59
CA ASN A 32 -22.92 -12.75 -12.88
C ASN A 32 -22.17 -11.48 -13.24
N GLU A 33 -21.13 -11.62 -14.05
CA GLU A 33 -20.92 -10.80 -15.24
C GLU A 33 -19.82 -11.44 -16.08
N THR A 34 -20.24 -12.14 -17.13
CA THR A 34 -19.44 -12.39 -18.32
C THR A 34 -19.02 -11.04 -18.89
N ASN A 35 -17.82 -10.59 -18.54
CA ASN A 35 -17.13 -9.58 -19.31
C ASN A 35 -15.84 -10.21 -19.83
N THR A 36 -15.86 -10.39 -21.15
CA THR A 36 -14.76 -10.67 -22.05
C THR A 36 -13.45 -10.14 -21.48
N SER A 37 -12.49 -11.05 -21.26
CA SER A 37 -11.09 -10.74 -21.02
C SER A 37 -10.57 -9.84 -22.13
N GLN A 38 -10.70 -8.53 -21.94
CA GLN A 38 -9.77 -7.58 -22.48
C GLN A 38 -8.57 -7.67 -21.57
N HIS A 39 -7.53 -8.32 -22.09
CA HIS A 39 -6.18 -8.23 -21.59
C HIS A 39 -5.83 -6.74 -21.49
N VAL A 40 -6.05 -6.14 -20.32
CA VAL A 40 -5.56 -4.80 -20.01
C VAL A 40 -4.06 -4.97 -19.93
N SER A 41 -3.37 -4.57 -20.99
CA SER A 41 -1.92 -4.41 -20.98
C SER A 41 -1.56 -3.50 -19.81
N THR A 42 -1.00 -4.10 -18.75
CA THR A 42 -0.41 -3.38 -17.63
C THR A 42 0.77 -2.58 -18.16
N GLU A 43 0.59 -1.26 -18.24
CA GLU A 43 1.52 -0.27 -18.77
C GLU A 43 2.85 -0.17 -17.97
N SER A 44 3.09 -1.07 -17.03
CA SER A 44 4.18 -1.05 -16.05
C SER A 44 5.28 -2.09 -16.27
N ASP A 45 5.20 -2.92 -17.31
CA ASP A 45 6.22 -3.93 -17.59
C ASP A 45 7.56 -3.28 -17.97
N GLY A 46 8.39 -3.00 -16.96
CA GLY A 46 9.78 -2.60 -17.14
C GLY A 46 10.05 -1.10 -17.26
N LEU A 47 9.21 -0.23 -16.69
CA LEU A 47 9.49 1.21 -16.67
C LEU A 47 10.81 1.51 -15.95
N SER A 48 11.75 2.12 -16.67
CA SER A 48 12.98 2.68 -16.11
C SER A 48 12.64 3.78 -15.11
N TRP A 49 13.52 4.01 -14.12
CA TRP A 49 13.44 5.12 -13.18
C TRP A 49 13.20 6.47 -13.86
N ASP A 50 13.86 6.71 -14.99
CA ASP A 50 13.68 7.95 -15.76
C ASP A 50 12.29 8.08 -16.34
N GLN A 51 11.68 6.95 -16.77
CA GLN A 51 10.31 6.93 -17.28
C GLN A 51 9.31 7.18 -16.15
N LEU A 52 9.49 6.57 -14.98
CA LEU A 52 8.66 6.80 -13.80
C LEU A 52 8.70 8.27 -13.37
N TYR A 53 9.89 8.84 -13.23
CA TYR A 53 10.05 10.27 -12.90
C TYR A 53 9.44 11.17 -13.97
N SER A 54 9.53 10.80 -15.25
CA SER A 54 8.93 11.58 -16.33
C SER A 54 7.40 11.64 -16.26
N ASN A 55 6.73 10.62 -15.73
CA ASN A 55 5.28 10.58 -15.57
C ASN A 55 4.79 11.60 -14.53
N PHE A 56 5.57 11.80 -13.47
CA PHE A 56 5.28 12.78 -12.41
C PHE A 56 5.69 14.21 -12.79
N LYS A 57 6.49 14.38 -13.85
CA LYS A 57 6.95 15.71 -14.29
C LYS A 57 5.76 16.56 -14.77
N PRO A 58 5.56 17.77 -14.23
CA PRO A 58 4.51 18.68 -14.67
C PRO A 58 4.65 18.99 -16.17
N ARG A 59 3.54 18.90 -16.92
CA ARG A 59 3.45 19.44 -18.28
C ARG A 59 2.55 20.69 -18.25
N PRO A 60 2.87 21.75 -19.02
CA PRO A 60 2.18 23.04 -18.93
C PRO A 60 0.65 22.97 -18.97
N ASP A 61 0.11 22.03 -19.76
CA ASP A 61 -1.33 21.88 -19.98
C ASP A 61 -1.93 20.59 -19.36
N SER A 62 -1.16 19.92 -18.49
CA SER A 62 -1.63 18.66 -17.90
C SER A 62 -2.66 18.87 -16.78
N PRO A 63 -3.67 18.00 -16.67
CA PRO A 63 -4.57 18.00 -15.53
C PRO A 63 -3.76 17.74 -14.25
N LYS A 64 -4.06 18.53 -13.21
CA LYS A 64 -3.47 18.39 -11.88
C LYS A 64 -4.55 18.06 -10.85
N VAL A 65 -4.20 17.20 -9.90
CA VAL A 65 -5.05 16.84 -8.76
C VAL A 65 -4.32 17.22 -7.48
N VAL A 66 -4.99 18.01 -6.63
CA VAL A 66 -4.47 18.41 -5.32
C VAL A 66 -5.13 17.54 -4.25
N ILE A 67 -4.32 16.80 -3.50
CA ILE A 67 -4.76 15.88 -2.46
C ILE A 67 -4.38 16.43 -1.09
N GLN A 68 -5.32 16.38 -0.15
CA GLN A 68 -5.13 16.79 1.24
C GLN A 68 -4.54 15.63 2.05
N VAL A 69 -3.30 15.77 2.53
CA VAL A 69 -2.60 14.72 3.31
C VAL A 69 -3.34 14.42 4.61
N ASP A 70 -3.99 15.42 5.22
CA ASP A 70 -4.84 15.25 6.41
C ASP A 70 -5.95 14.20 6.25
N LYS A 71 -6.50 14.03 5.04
CA LYS A 71 -7.53 13.00 4.79
C LYS A 71 -6.93 11.60 4.88
N ILE A 72 -5.73 11.42 4.32
CA ILE A 72 -4.98 10.17 4.33
C ILE A 72 -4.58 9.81 5.77
N THR A 73 -4.00 10.78 6.50
CA THR A 73 -3.48 10.56 7.85
C THR A 73 -4.60 10.31 8.86
N LYS A 74 -5.76 11.00 8.73
CA LYS A 74 -6.95 10.71 9.53
C LYS A 74 -7.50 9.31 9.28
N ALA A 75 -7.49 8.83 8.03
CA ALA A 75 -7.94 7.47 7.72
C ALA A 75 -7.04 6.44 8.43
N LEU A 76 -5.72 6.56 8.27
CA LEU A 76 -4.73 5.72 8.94
C LEU A 76 -4.87 5.74 10.46
N TRP A 77 -5.02 6.92 11.06
CA TRP A 77 -5.18 7.09 12.51
C TRP A 77 -6.40 6.35 13.05
N ARG A 78 -7.53 6.41 12.34
CA ARG A 78 -8.78 5.74 12.72
C ARG A 78 -8.67 4.22 12.63
N THR A 79 -7.85 3.72 11.72
CA THR A 79 -7.60 2.28 11.53
C THR A 79 -6.45 1.74 12.38
N GLY A 80 -5.77 2.56 13.18
CA GLY A 80 -4.72 2.13 14.12
C GLY A 80 -3.29 2.22 13.59
N PHE A 81 -3.06 2.74 12.39
CA PHE A 81 -1.74 2.91 11.77
C PHE A 81 -1.16 4.31 12.08
N LYS A 82 -1.00 4.63 13.37
CA LYS A 82 -0.74 6.00 13.83
C LYS A 82 0.68 6.47 13.51
N LEU A 83 1.68 5.59 13.62
CA LEU A 83 3.05 5.93 13.26
C LEU A 83 3.17 6.22 11.77
N MET A 84 2.53 5.42 10.91
CA MET A 84 2.49 5.70 9.48
C MET A 84 1.75 7.00 9.17
N ALA A 85 0.65 7.30 9.87
CA ALA A 85 -0.02 8.60 9.74
C ALA A 85 0.94 9.77 10.06
N LEU A 86 1.74 9.69 11.12
CA LEU A 86 2.74 10.71 11.48
C LEU A 86 3.88 10.81 10.46
N ILE A 87 4.34 9.68 9.92
CA ILE A 87 5.36 9.64 8.86
C ILE A 87 4.87 10.40 7.63
N LEU A 88 3.66 10.09 7.18
CA LEU A 88 3.09 10.69 5.97
C LEU A 88 2.78 12.18 6.16
N ASP A 89 2.21 12.56 7.31
CA ASP A 89 1.95 13.97 7.64
C ASP A 89 3.22 14.83 7.51
N ARG A 90 4.35 14.28 7.95
CA ARG A 90 5.63 14.99 7.93
C ARG A 90 6.34 14.95 6.57
N ASN A 91 6.28 13.81 5.87
CA ASN A 91 7.20 13.56 4.76
C ASN A 91 6.51 13.42 3.41
N LEU A 92 5.22 13.06 3.33
CA LEU A 92 4.57 12.71 2.07
C LEU A 92 4.74 13.77 0.96
N PRO A 93 4.60 15.09 1.22
CA PRO A 93 4.87 16.12 0.20
C PRO A 93 6.29 16.07 -0.38
N SER A 94 7.28 15.68 0.41
CA SER A 94 8.67 15.55 -0.03
C SER A 94 9.01 14.19 -0.68
N LEU A 95 8.15 13.18 -0.47
CA LEU A 95 8.36 11.82 -1.01
C LEU A 95 7.91 11.70 -2.46
N ILE A 96 6.95 12.52 -2.89
CA ILE A 96 6.41 12.49 -4.25
C ILE A 96 7.28 13.36 -5.19
N PRO A 97 7.85 12.78 -6.26
CA PRO A 97 8.61 13.54 -7.24
C PRO A 97 7.81 14.69 -7.85
N TYR A 98 8.43 15.88 -7.94
CA TYR A 98 7.81 17.08 -8.53
C TYR A 98 6.46 17.50 -7.92
N ALA A 99 6.08 16.97 -6.75
CA ALA A 99 5.02 17.58 -5.96
C ALA A 99 5.42 19.04 -5.73
N ASP A 100 4.52 19.96 -6.10
CA ASP A 100 4.78 21.39 -6.16
C ASP A 100 5.50 21.85 -4.90
N SER A 101 6.82 22.03 -5.02
CA SER A 101 7.69 22.35 -3.90
C SER A 101 7.78 23.86 -3.73
N ASP A 102 6.64 24.54 -3.72
CA ASP A 102 6.48 25.67 -2.79
C ASP A 102 6.33 25.15 -1.34
N SER A 103 6.26 23.82 -1.19
CA SER A 103 6.25 23.01 0.04
C SER A 103 7.63 22.65 0.61
N GLY A 104 8.71 23.21 0.08
CA GLY A 104 9.97 23.24 0.81
C GLY A 104 9.73 23.95 2.15
N PHE A 105 10.23 23.39 3.25
CA PHE A 105 10.16 24.02 4.56
C PHE A 105 10.91 25.36 4.49
N ARG A 106 10.21 26.43 4.12
CA ARG A 106 10.77 27.76 4.00
C ARG A 106 11.03 28.24 5.41
N THR A 107 12.29 28.18 5.83
CA THR A 107 12.76 29.01 6.93
C THR A 107 12.65 30.45 6.46
N ARG A 108 11.70 31.20 7.03
CA ARG A 108 11.86 32.65 7.07
C ARG A 108 13.10 32.97 7.92
N ASN A 109 13.75 34.08 7.60
CA ASN A 109 14.88 34.61 8.39
C ASN A 109 14.50 34.95 9.85
N ASP A 110 13.24 34.77 10.25
CA ASP A 110 12.69 35.01 11.59
C ASP A 110 12.53 33.74 12.45
N GLY A 111 12.87 32.55 11.92
CA GLY A 111 12.78 31.28 12.64
C GLY A 111 11.36 30.72 12.79
N ILE A 112 10.36 31.31 12.12
CA ILE A 112 8.99 30.80 12.11
C ILE A 112 8.84 29.78 10.98
N TYR A 113 8.43 28.56 11.35
CA TYR A 113 8.12 27.50 10.41
C TYR A 113 6.76 27.78 9.76
N GLU A 114 6.74 28.13 8.46
CA GLU A 114 5.50 28.11 7.69
C GLU A 114 5.03 26.66 7.58
N LYS A 115 3.91 26.35 8.24
CA LYS A 115 3.22 25.08 8.09
C LYS A 115 2.87 24.94 6.60
N ASN A 116 3.45 23.94 5.96
CA ASN A 116 3.07 23.53 4.62
C ASN A 116 1.53 23.44 4.53
N ASN A 117 0.96 23.67 3.36
CA ASN A 117 -0.47 23.45 3.13
C ASN A 117 -0.88 21.96 3.27
N ASN A 118 0.07 21.08 3.63
CA ASN A 118 -0.07 19.64 3.83
C ASN A 118 -0.84 18.98 2.68
N THR A 119 -0.47 19.36 1.45
CA THR A 119 -1.04 18.80 0.23
C THR A 119 0.04 18.15 -0.62
N ILE A 120 -0.38 17.20 -1.47
CA ILE A 120 0.43 16.72 -2.60
C ILE A 120 -0.30 17.04 -3.90
N THR A 121 0.47 17.34 -4.94
CA THR A 121 -0.07 17.57 -6.28
C THR A 121 0.41 16.45 -7.20
N LEU A 122 -0.52 15.77 -7.84
CA LEU A 122 -0.24 14.76 -8.87
C LEU A 122 -0.57 15.33 -10.25
N TYR A 123 0.30 15.09 -11.21
CA TYR A 123 0.19 15.56 -12.59
C TYR A 123 -0.03 14.40 -13.54
N ASN A 124 -0.53 14.68 -14.75
CA ASN A 124 -0.65 13.72 -15.86
C ASN A 124 -1.48 12.46 -15.51
N GLY A 125 -2.42 12.55 -14.57
CA GLY A 125 -3.19 11.38 -14.11
C GLY A 125 -2.36 10.35 -13.34
N SER A 126 -1.18 10.73 -12.85
CA SER A 126 -0.33 9.88 -12.03
C SER A 126 -1.07 9.41 -10.79
N LYS A 127 -0.86 8.14 -10.42
CA LYS A 127 -1.46 7.51 -9.26
C LYS A 127 -0.36 6.97 -8.35
N ILE A 128 -0.65 6.92 -7.06
CA ILE A 128 0.24 6.32 -6.08
C ILE A 128 -0.53 5.37 -5.18
N THR A 129 0.16 4.34 -4.73
CA THR A 129 -0.34 3.43 -3.68
C THR A 129 0.66 3.42 -2.53
N ILE A 130 0.15 3.50 -1.31
CA ILE A 130 0.93 3.51 -0.07
C ILE A 130 0.58 2.25 0.72
N PHE A 131 1.61 1.55 1.18
CA PHE A 131 1.49 0.37 2.03
C PHE A 131 1.86 0.73 3.46
N ALA A 132 0.90 0.60 4.37
CA ALA A 132 1.02 1.02 5.76
C ALA A 132 1.25 -0.20 6.67
N PRO A 133 2.45 -0.40 7.21
CA PRO A 133 2.69 -1.40 8.24
C PRO A 133 2.10 -0.95 9.58
N PRO A 134 1.69 -1.88 10.46
CA PRO A 134 1.22 -1.55 11.80
C PRO A 134 2.34 -0.90 12.64
N ASP A 135 1.95 -0.20 13.70
CA ASP A 135 2.88 0.61 14.50
C ASP A 135 4.03 -0.24 15.08
N GLU A 136 3.75 -1.47 15.50
CA GLU A 136 4.72 -2.43 16.03
C GLU A 136 5.72 -2.95 14.99
N ALA A 137 5.37 -2.92 13.69
CA ALA A 137 6.25 -3.34 12.61
C ALA A 137 7.19 -2.21 12.15
N ILE A 138 7.02 -0.99 12.67
CA ILE A 138 7.88 0.16 12.35
C ILE A 138 9.03 0.23 13.37
N SER A 139 10.23 -0.14 12.92
CA SER A 139 11.44 -0.01 13.74
C SER A 139 11.99 1.41 13.71
N PHE A 140 12.02 2.08 14.87
CA PHE A 140 12.65 3.40 15.02
C PHE A 140 14.17 3.38 14.77
N LYS A 141 14.84 2.23 14.94
CA LYS A 141 16.27 2.08 14.61
C LYS A 141 16.50 2.10 13.10
N GLU A 142 15.50 1.69 12.34
CA GLU A 142 15.50 1.69 10.88
C GLU A 142 14.79 2.92 10.29
N TRP A 143 14.46 3.92 11.13
CA TRP A 143 13.83 5.20 10.79
C TRP A 143 14.74 6.13 9.96
N GLU A 144 15.69 5.59 9.20
CA GLU A 144 16.36 6.39 8.20
C GLU A 144 15.33 6.79 7.14
N ARG A 145 15.24 8.09 6.86
CA ARG A 145 14.30 8.72 5.90
C ARG A 145 14.13 7.97 4.58
N THR A 146 15.14 7.19 4.21
CA THR A 146 15.25 6.41 2.98
C THR A 146 14.35 5.18 2.92
N ARG A 147 13.88 4.61 4.04
CA ARG A 147 13.16 3.32 4.00
C ARG A 147 11.66 3.43 3.71
N TYR A 148 10.99 4.53 4.05
CA TYR A 148 9.56 4.72 3.75
C TYR A 148 9.26 4.87 2.26
N HIS A 149 10.29 5.16 1.46
CA HIS A 149 10.16 5.24 0.02
C HIS A 149 9.78 3.89 -0.61
N TYR A 150 10.16 2.77 0.02
CA TYR A 150 9.78 1.43 -0.44
C TYR A 150 8.30 1.13 -0.21
N GLN A 151 7.66 1.84 0.71
CA GLN A 151 6.24 1.65 1.01
C GLN A 151 5.32 2.40 0.06
N ILE A 152 5.86 3.19 -0.87
CA ILE A 152 5.07 4.00 -1.79
C ILE A 152 5.43 3.61 -3.21
N VAL A 153 4.43 3.23 -4.00
CA VAL A 153 4.59 2.83 -5.39
C VAL A 153 3.89 3.80 -6.34
N ALA A 154 4.48 3.98 -7.52
CA ALA A 154 4.12 4.95 -8.54
C ALA A 154 2.97 4.49 -9.45
N MET A 155 2.04 3.70 -8.91
CA MET A 155 0.89 3.20 -9.64
C MET A 155 -0.29 2.88 -8.72
N LYS A 156 -1.45 2.67 -9.33
CA LYS A 156 -2.62 2.09 -8.66
C LYS A 156 -2.40 0.58 -8.51
N VAL A 157 -2.70 0.06 -7.33
CA VAL A 157 -2.68 -1.38 -7.05
C VAL A 157 -4.02 -1.72 -6.40
N ASP A 158 -4.84 -2.52 -7.06
CA ASP A 158 -6.08 -3.07 -6.54
C ASP A 158 -5.92 -4.57 -6.24
N SER A 159 -6.86 -5.13 -5.48
CA SER A 159 -6.80 -6.53 -5.04
C SER A 159 -6.83 -7.57 -6.17
N GLY A 160 -7.22 -7.16 -7.38
CA GLY A 160 -7.26 -8.02 -8.57
C GLY A 160 -6.00 -7.94 -9.44
N ASP A 161 -5.04 -7.06 -9.12
CA ASP A 161 -3.91 -6.75 -10.00
C ASP A 161 -2.71 -7.69 -9.81
N PHE A 162 -2.78 -8.64 -8.88
CA PHE A 162 -1.64 -9.46 -8.42
C PHE A 162 -1.34 -10.65 -9.36
N SER A 163 -1.60 -10.50 -10.65
CA SER A 163 -1.31 -11.53 -11.65
C SER A 163 0.20 -11.69 -11.87
N ASP A 164 0.68 -12.94 -11.92
CA ASP A 164 1.99 -13.41 -12.38
C ASP A 164 3.16 -12.43 -12.17
N CYS A 165 3.54 -12.20 -10.90
CA CYS A 165 4.71 -11.41 -10.54
C CYS A 165 4.66 -9.94 -11.00
N LEU A 166 3.57 -9.24 -10.67
CA LEU A 166 3.45 -7.81 -10.92
C LEU A 166 4.62 -7.05 -10.28
N ARG A 167 5.30 -6.28 -11.11
CA ARG A 167 6.44 -5.44 -10.72
C ARG A 167 5.96 -4.06 -10.32
N LEU A 168 6.12 -3.72 -9.06
CA LEU A 168 5.66 -2.45 -8.50
C LEU A 168 6.82 -1.47 -8.33
N PRO A 169 6.85 -0.36 -9.09
CA PRO A 169 7.88 0.66 -8.95
C PRO A 169 7.68 1.50 -7.69
N SER A 170 8.49 1.27 -6.66
CA SER A 170 8.53 2.08 -5.45
C SER A 170 9.23 3.44 -5.68
N PHE A 171 9.18 4.36 -4.72
CA PHE A 171 9.91 5.65 -4.79
C PHE A 171 11.32 5.62 -4.18
N SER A 172 11.91 4.44 -3.94
CA SER A 172 13.27 4.33 -3.41
C SER A 172 14.34 4.79 -4.39
N ARG A 173 15.07 5.85 -4.05
CA ARG A 173 16.10 6.45 -4.91
C ARG A 173 17.45 5.71 -4.91
N HIS A 174 17.59 4.62 -4.15
CA HIS A 174 18.88 3.95 -3.95
C HIS A 174 19.02 2.72 -4.86
N GLY A 175 19.84 2.85 -5.90
CA GLY A 175 20.57 1.75 -6.53
C GLY A 175 19.75 0.63 -7.16
N GLY A 176 18.92 0.93 -8.16
CA GLY A 176 18.34 -0.10 -9.06
C GLY A 176 17.36 -1.11 -8.44
N THR A 177 17.09 -1.05 -7.14
CA THR A 177 16.33 -2.06 -6.37
C THR A 177 14.97 -1.59 -5.86
N GLY A 178 14.47 -0.43 -6.28
CA GLY A 178 13.15 0.04 -5.85
C GLY A 178 11.97 -0.63 -6.54
N MET A 179 12.09 -1.89 -6.97
CA MET A 179 10.97 -2.69 -7.44
C MET A 179 10.49 -3.61 -6.32
N LEU A 180 9.21 -3.60 -6.03
CA LEU A 180 8.56 -4.60 -5.18
C LEU A 180 7.89 -5.63 -6.08
N MET A 181 7.81 -6.87 -5.62
CA MET A 181 7.17 -7.96 -6.33
C MET A 181 5.84 -8.27 -5.67
N ALA A 182 4.75 -8.09 -6.41
CA ALA A 182 3.41 -8.49 -6.02
C ALA A 182 3.10 -9.88 -6.61
N ASP A 183 2.59 -10.77 -5.77
CA ASP A 183 2.26 -12.16 -6.14
C ASP A 183 1.15 -12.71 -5.24
N TYR A 184 0.63 -13.90 -5.58
CA TYR A 184 -0.20 -14.71 -4.70
C TYR A 184 0.61 -15.87 -4.09
N ALA A 185 0.49 -16.04 -2.78
CA ALA A 185 0.86 -17.29 -2.13
C ALA A 185 -0.40 -17.91 -1.52
N ASP A 186 -0.80 -19.08 -2.02
CA ASP A 186 -2.02 -19.78 -1.59
C ASP A 186 -3.28 -18.89 -1.62
N GLU A 187 -3.52 -18.19 -2.74
CA GLU A 187 -4.62 -17.21 -2.94
C GLU A 187 -4.55 -15.96 -2.05
N ILE A 188 -3.48 -15.79 -1.27
CA ILE A 188 -3.27 -14.61 -0.44
C ILE A 188 -2.38 -13.62 -1.20
N PRO A 189 -2.85 -12.39 -1.46
CA PRO A 189 -2.06 -11.36 -2.11
C PRO A 189 -0.93 -10.88 -1.19
N MET A 190 0.29 -10.90 -1.72
CA MET A 190 1.51 -10.52 -1.01
C MET A 190 2.36 -9.58 -1.85
N ILE A 191 3.11 -8.71 -1.18
CA ILE A 191 4.15 -7.87 -1.79
C ILE A 191 5.44 -8.15 -1.06
N ASN A 192 6.47 -8.59 -1.76
CA ASN A 192 7.73 -9.04 -1.16
C ASN A 192 7.51 -10.00 0.03
N LEU A 193 6.63 -11.01 -0.14
CA LEU A 193 6.23 -11.99 0.90
C LEU A 193 5.52 -11.38 2.11
N VAL A 194 5.19 -10.10 2.08
CA VAL A 194 4.41 -9.44 3.11
C VAL A 194 2.96 -9.38 2.66
N ARG A 195 2.08 -9.95 3.46
CA ARG A 195 0.64 -10.00 3.22
C ARG A 195 -0.01 -8.63 3.38
N ILE A 196 -1.00 -8.37 2.54
CA ILE A 196 -1.92 -7.23 2.69
C ILE A 196 -2.99 -7.59 3.71
N THR A 197 -3.09 -6.80 4.78
CA THR A 197 -4.02 -7.03 5.90
C THR A 197 -5.30 -6.20 5.76
N HIS A 198 -5.22 -5.02 5.12
CA HIS A 198 -6.36 -4.12 4.95
C HIS A 198 -6.37 -3.53 3.55
N TRP A 199 -7.47 -3.74 2.83
CA TRP A 199 -7.68 -3.12 1.53
C TRP A 199 -8.34 -1.74 1.69
N ASN A 200 -7.90 -0.75 0.90
CA ASN A 200 -8.53 0.56 0.78
C ASN A 200 -8.78 1.28 2.12
N ILE A 201 -7.76 1.37 3.00
CA ILE A 201 -7.81 2.23 4.19
C ILE A 201 -8.16 3.67 3.79
N TYR A 202 -7.58 4.12 2.67
CA TYR A 202 -7.94 5.34 1.97
C TYR A 202 -7.92 5.07 0.47
N ASN A 203 -8.87 5.65 -0.27
CA ASN A 203 -8.90 5.57 -1.73
C ASN A 203 -9.70 6.77 -2.28
N ASP A 204 -9.06 7.63 -3.06
CA ASP A 204 -9.70 8.73 -3.79
C ASP A 204 -9.56 8.62 -5.32
N GLY A 205 -9.15 7.44 -5.81
CA GLY A 205 -8.86 7.16 -7.21
C GLY A 205 -7.47 7.61 -7.70
N ASN A 206 -6.79 8.49 -6.96
CA ASN A 206 -5.43 8.97 -7.28
C ASN A 206 -4.40 8.49 -6.24
N VAL A 207 -4.78 8.48 -4.97
CA VAL A 207 -4.01 7.91 -3.86
C VAL A 207 -4.80 6.76 -3.25
N ILE A 208 -4.12 5.64 -3.08
CA ILE A 208 -4.66 4.45 -2.43
C ILE A 208 -3.76 4.08 -1.27
N VAL A 209 -4.35 3.61 -0.17
CA VAL A 209 -3.63 3.14 1.01
C VAL A 209 -4.13 1.76 1.39
N HIS A 210 -3.19 0.83 1.52
CA HIS A 210 -3.43 -0.52 2.03
C HIS A 210 -2.67 -0.72 3.33
N GLY A 211 -3.21 -1.55 4.22
CA GLY A 211 -2.47 -2.05 5.39
C GLY A 211 -1.69 -3.30 5.02
N VAL A 212 -0.46 -3.42 5.49
CA VAL A 212 0.41 -4.60 5.30
C VAL A 212 0.85 -5.15 6.65
N GLU A 213 1.27 -6.41 6.70
CA GLU A 213 1.67 -7.07 7.95
C GLU A 213 3.01 -6.57 8.50
N GLU A 214 3.96 -6.27 7.61
CA GLU A 214 5.32 -5.89 7.98
C GLU A 214 5.85 -4.72 7.13
N ASN A 215 6.95 -4.11 7.59
CA ASN A 215 7.66 -3.13 6.80
C ASN A 215 8.41 -3.83 5.65
N PHE A 216 8.29 -3.34 4.41
CA PHE A 216 9.00 -3.94 3.28
C PHE A 216 10.50 -3.79 3.47
N ASN A 217 11.19 -4.92 3.36
CA ASN A 217 12.64 -4.97 3.39
C ASN A 217 13.19 -4.89 1.94
N PRO A 218 14.00 -3.88 1.61
CA PRO A 218 14.54 -3.74 0.26
C PRO A 218 15.50 -4.84 -0.16
N LEU A 219 16.07 -5.58 0.81
CA LEU A 219 16.97 -6.69 0.53
C LEU A 219 16.20 -7.95 0.08
N VAL A 220 14.93 -8.07 0.47
CA VAL A 220 14.09 -9.24 0.13
C VAL A 220 13.68 -9.23 -1.35
N ALA A 221 13.56 -8.06 -1.98
CA ALA A 221 13.26 -7.93 -3.41
C ALA A 221 14.38 -8.49 -4.30
N LEU A 222 15.65 -8.35 -3.88
CA LEU A 222 16.80 -8.86 -4.61
C LEU A 222 16.81 -10.39 -4.67
N ASP A 223 16.46 -11.05 -3.57
CA ASP A 223 16.42 -12.51 -3.52
C ASP A 223 15.22 -13.05 -4.33
N MET A 224 14.07 -12.39 -4.30
CA MET A 224 12.87 -12.86 -5.03
C MET A 224 12.95 -12.74 -6.54
N LEU A 225 13.74 -11.80 -7.07
CA LEU A 225 14.03 -11.70 -8.51
C LEU A 225 14.57 -13.02 -9.10
N PHE A 226 15.14 -13.90 -8.27
CA PHE A 226 15.72 -15.18 -8.69
C PHE A 226 14.86 -16.42 -8.44
N PHE A 227 13.86 -16.39 -7.53
CA PHE A 227 13.27 -17.63 -7.00
C PHE A 227 11.77 -17.83 -7.24
N THR A 228 10.93 -16.79 -7.26
CA THR A 228 9.46 -16.98 -7.16
C THR A 228 8.71 -16.84 -8.48
N CYS A 229 9.25 -16.11 -9.45
CA CYS A 229 8.63 -15.98 -10.76
C CYS A 229 9.02 -17.15 -11.67
N LYS A 230 8.42 -18.31 -11.44
CA LYS A 230 8.46 -19.37 -12.45
C LYS A 230 7.63 -18.92 -13.65
N ARG A 231 8.29 -18.75 -14.79
CA ARG A 231 7.62 -18.72 -16.10
C ARG A 231 6.75 -19.97 -16.20
N GLY A 232 5.43 -19.79 -16.20
CA GLY A 232 4.51 -20.73 -16.84
C GLY A 232 4.76 -20.78 -18.33
#